data_AF-A0A950FDI4-F1
#
_entry.id   AF-A0A950FDI4-F1
#
_cell.length_a   1.000
_cell.length_b   1.000
_cell.length_c   1.000
_cell.angle_alpha   90.00
_cell.angle_beta   90.00
_cell.angle_gamma   90.00
#
_symmetry.space_group_name_H-M   'P 1'
#
loop_
_entity.id
_entity.type
_entity.pdbx_description
1 polymer ?
#
loop_
_entity_poly.entity_id
_entity_poly.type
_entity_poly.pdbx_seq_one_letter_code
_entity_poly.pdbx_strand_id
1 'polypeptide(L)'
;GVGAGAAVSNAAVVAKVLGLGVVCVAGGAYLSHHAMLAPVPVPVSADSWLKALLLLLFAYGGYEAALNPMGEARDPRRDVAFALFIALLVVAALYSSLQAIVIGTLADPARSARPLADAARVVMGSGGATFVALAALVSVYGYISANLLTVPRGVFALAAGGDFPLLLARVHPRFRTPYLAIAVFALLLWGFAQFAGFAWNLTLSAVARTLFYGGVCAAVPVLRRRQPDADAFRLPGGPALPVLGVAICALLLSRADFSKSVVLLVTVGIGLANWAAVRHRAPAGA
;
A
#
# COMPACT_ATOMS: atom_id res chain seq x y z
N GLY A 1 3.47 18.32 18.53
CA GLY A 1 2.47 19.07 17.75
C GLY A 1 2.48 18.61 16.31
N VAL A 2 1.39 18.87 15.57
CA VAL A 2 1.19 18.46 14.17
C VAL A 2 2.37 18.87 13.27
N GLY A 3 2.86 20.11 13.39
CA GLY A 3 3.98 20.60 12.58
C GLY A 3 5.29 19.83 12.80
N ALA A 4 5.60 19.43 14.04
CA ALA A 4 6.78 18.62 14.34
C ALA A 4 6.63 17.19 13.79
N GLY A 5 5.42 16.62 13.86
CA GLY A 5 5.13 15.31 13.26
C GLY A 5 5.24 15.33 11.74
N ALA A 6 4.75 16.39 11.09
CA ALA A 6 4.88 16.59 9.66
C ALA A 6 6.36 16.76 9.24
N ALA A 7 7.16 17.52 9.99
CA ALA A 7 8.57 17.70 9.71
C ALA A 7 9.36 16.38 9.77
N VAL A 8 9.11 15.56 10.80
CA VAL A 8 9.76 14.24 10.94
C VAL A 8 9.33 13.29 9.80
N SER A 9 8.04 13.28 9.46
CA SER A 9 7.52 12.50 8.34
C SER A 9 8.16 12.91 7.02
N ASN A 10 8.22 14.22 6.76
CA ASN A 10 8.83 14.77 5.55
C ASN A 10 10.31 14.43 5.46
N ALA A 11 11.07 14.55 6.55
CA ALA A 11 12.47 14.17 6.59
C ALA A 11 12.66 12.67 6.24
N ALA A 12 11.82 11.79 6.78
CA ALA A 12 11.85 10.37 6.48
C ALA A 12 11.52 10.07 5.00
N VAL A 13 10.53 10.77 4.42
CA VAL A 13 10.18 10.63 3.00
C VAL A 13 11.32 11.13 2.11
N VAL A 14 11.85 12.32 2.39
CA VAL A 14 12.97 12.91 1.64
C VAL A 14 14.19 11.99 1.68
N ALA A 15 14.54 11.46 2.85
CA ALA A 15 15.65 10.51 2.97
C ALA A 15 15.45 9.26 2.11
N LYS A 16 14.24 8.70 2.08
CA LYS A 16 13.91 7.53 1.24
C LYS A 16 13.97 7.84 -0.25
N VAL A 17 13.33 8.93 -0.66
CA VAL A 17 13.26 9.35 -2.08
C VAL A 17 14.64 9.73 -2.58
N LEU A 18 15.44 10.47 -1.81
CA LEU A 18 16.82 10.80 -2.15
C LEU A 18 17.69 9.54 -2.24
N GLY A 19 17.56 8.60 -1.30
CA GLY A 19 18.31 7.34 -1.33
C GLY A 19 18.05 6.54 -2.61
N LEU A 20 16.78 6.42 -3.01
CA LEU A 20 16.41 5.78 -4.27
C LEU A 20 16.81 6.62 -5.50
N GLY A 21 16.74 7.95 -5.39
CA GLY A 21 17.14 8.89 -6.44
C GLY A 21 18.64 8.81 -6.74
N VAL A 22 19.49 8.64 -5.72
CA VAL A 22 20.94 8.41 -5.90
C VAL A 22 21.19 7.15 -6.71
N VAL A 23 20.46 6.06 -6.42
CA VAL A 23 20.56 4.82 -7.20
C VAL A 23 20.09 5.04 -8.63
N CYS A 24 19.02 5.82 -8.84
CA CYS A 24 18.51 6.14 -10.17
C CYS A 24 19.53 6.92 -11.01
N VAL A 25 20.14 7.95 -10.42
CA VAL A 25 21.15 8.79 -11.08
C VAL A 25 22.41 7.99 -11.38
N ALA A 26 22.92 7.24 -10.41
CA ALA A 26 24.10 6.40 -10.59
C ALA A 26 23.86 5.31 -11.64
N GLY A 27 22.70 4.65 -11.60
CA GLY A 27 22.32 3.62 -12.58
C GLY A 27 22.15 4.18 -13.99
N GLY A 28 21.54 5.36 -14.11
CA GLY A 28 21.44 6.08 -15.38
C GLY A 28 22.79 6.44 -15.97
N ALA A 29 23.71 6.98 -15.14
CA ALA A 29 25.07 7.30 -15.56
C ALA A 29 25.89 6.06 -15.93
N TYR A 30 25.68 4.94 -15.24
CA TYR A 30 26.32 3.67 -15.60
C TYR A 30 25.83 3.17 -16.96
N LEU A 31 24.52 3.19 -17.20
CA LEU A 31 23.90 2.73 -18.45
C LEU A 31 24.10 3.69 -19.63
N SER A 32 24.48 4.95 -19.41
CA SER A 32 24.91 5.84 -20.50
C SER A 32 26.28 5.45 -21.07
N HIS A 33 27.09 4.71 -20.31
CA HIS A 33 28.41 4.25 -20.73
C HIS A 33 28.47 2.75 -21.03
N HIS A 34 27.49 1.97 -20.58
CA HIS A 34 27.43 0.51 -20.75
C HIS A 34 26.13 0.10 -21.45
N ALA A 35 26.23 -0.77 -22.45
CA ALA A 35 25.06 -1.32 -23.10
C ALA A 35 24.21 -2.09 -22.07
N MET A 36 22.89 -1.90 -22.13
CA MET A 36 21.96 -2.70 -21.34
C MET A 36 22.14 -4.18 -21.68
N LEU A 37 22.17 -5.03 -20.65
CA LEU A 37 22.11 -6.47 -20.86
C LEU A 37 20.82 -6.80 -21.60
N ALA A 38 20.92 -7.67 -22.62
CA ALA A 38 19.73 -8.17 -23.31
C ALA A 38 18.85 -8.91 -22.29
N PRO A 39 17.60 -8.48 -22.08
CA PRO A 39 16.71 -9.16 -21.14
C PRO A 39 16.52 -10.60 -21.60
N VAL A 40 16.53 -11.55 -20.66
CA VAL A 40 16.10 -12.92 -20.95
C VAL A 40 14.69 -12.84 -21.55
N PRO A 41 14.44 -13.41 -22.76
CA PRO A 41 13.12 -13.38 -23.36
C PRO A 41 12.11 -14.09 -22.46
N VAL A 42 11.22 -13.33 -21.82
CA VAL A 42 10.12 -13.87 -21.04
C VAL A 42 8.87 -13.86 -21.92
N PRO A 43 8.19 -15.00 -22.13
CA PRO A 43 6.92 -15.03 -22.86
C PRO A 43 5.89 -14.14 -22.16
N VAL A 44 5.56 -13.02 -22.81
CA VAL A 44 4.52 -12.12 -22.31
C VAL A 44 3.18 -12.64 -22.81
N SER A 45 2.37 -13.15 -21.91
CA SER A 45 0.97 -13.50 -22.17
C SER A 45 0.08 -12.53 -21.41
N ALA A 46 -1.19 -12.40 -21.83
CA ALA A 46 -2.16 -11.60 -21.10
C ALA A 46 -2.30 -12.07 -19.64
N ASP A 47 -2.18 -13.38 -19.39
CA ASP A 47 -2.24 -13.95 -18.05
C ASP A 47 -1.02 -13.59 -17.18
N SER A 48 0.20 -13.73 -17.72
CA SER A 48 1.43 -13.38 -16.98
C SER A 48 1.50 -11.88 -16.68
N TRP A 49 1.01 -11.04 -17.60
CA TRP A 49 0.93 -9.60 -17.42
C TRP A 49 -0.08 -9.21 -16.33
N LEU A 50 -1.29 -9.79 -16.33
CA LEU A 50 -2.30 -9.51 -15.31
C LEU A 50 -1.87 -9.98 -13.92
N LYS A 51 -1.18 -11.13 -13.82
CA LYS A 51 -0.59 -11.60 -12.57
C LYS A 51 0.48 -10.65 -12.05
N ALA A 52 1.35 -10.13 -12.92
CA ALA A 52 2.33 -9.12 -12.55
C ALA A 52 1.66 -7.82 -12.06
N LEU A 53 0.61 -7.35 -12.74
CA LEU A 53 -0.16 -6.17 -12.32
C LEU A 53 -0.79 -6.33 -10.93
N LEU A 54 -1.36 -7.50 -10.63
CA LEU A 54 -1.91 -7.79 -9.31
C LEU A 54 -0.83 -7.65 -8.23
N LEU A 55 0.37 -8.20 -8.46
CA LEU A 55 1.50 -8.06 -7.52
C LEU A 55 1.98 -6.61 -7.40
N LEU A 56 1.99 -5.84 -8.50
CA LEU A 56 2.35 -4.42 -8.46
C LEU A 56 1.38 -3.57 -7.62
N LEU A 57 0.11 -3.97 -7.50
CA LEU A 57 -0.83 -3.28 -6.60
C LEU A 57 -0.37 -3.29 -5.13
N PHE A 58 0.42 -4.30 -4.73
CA PHE A 58 1.08 -4.27 -3.43
C PHE A 58 2.08 -3.11 -3.34
N ALA A 59 2.96 -2.99 -4.33
CA ALA A 59 4.07 -2.03 -4.36
C ALA A 59 3.60 -0.57 -4.42
N TYR A 60 2.50 -0.31 -5.13
CA TYR A 60 1.92 1.03 -5.27
C TYR A 60 0.94 1.42 -4.15
N GLY A 61 0.57 0.49 -3.29
CA GLY A 61 -0.34 0.80 -2.19
C GLY A 61 0.33 1.62 -1.08
N GLY A 62 -0.50 2.27 -0.27
CA GLY A 62 -0.07 3.18 0.79
C GLY A 62 -0.34 4.65 0.49
N TYR A 63 -0.70 4.99 -0.76
CA TYR A 63 -1.17 6.34 -1.11
C TYR A 63 -2.41 6.73 -0.30
N GLU A 64 -3.25 5.76 0.08
CA GLU A 64 -4.44 5.97 0.91
C GLU A 64 -4.13 6.58 2.28
N ALA A 65 -2.90 6.40 2.80
CA ALA A 65 -2.49 6.98 4.08
C ALA A 65 -2.45 8.52 4.05
N ALA A 66 -2.36 9.13 2.85
CA ALA A 66 -2.47 10.57 2.67
C ALA A 66 -3.85 11.13 3.07
N LEU A 67 -4.87 10.25 3.17
CA LEU A 67 -6.22 10.63 3.59
C LEU A 67 -6.34 10.78 5.12
N ASN A 68 -5.41 10.23 5.90
CA ASN A 68 -5.49 10.28 7.37
C ASN A 68 -5.46 11.71 7.93
N PRO A 69 -4.55 12.62 7.51
CA PRO A 69 -4.54 14.00 7.98
C PRO A 69 -5.50 14.92 7.20
N MET A 70 -6.48 14.39 6.45
CA MET A 70 -7.39 15.22 5.65
C MET A 70 -8.10 16.30 6.49
N GLY A 71 -8.48 15.99 7.72
CA GLY A 71 -9.12 16.95 8.62
C GLY A 71 -8.25 18.15 9.01
N GLU A 72 -6.96 18.09 8.73
CA GLU A 72 -5.98 19.16 9.02
C GLU A 72 -5.52 19.89 7.74
N ALA A 73 -6.01 19.50 6.56
CA ALA A 73 -5.69 20.13 5.28
C ALA A 73 -6.40 21.50 5.13
N ARG A 74 -5.76 22.45 4.44
CA ARG A 74 -6.32 23.79 4.22
C ARG A 74 -7.46 23.77 3.22
N ASP A 75 -7.27 23.07 2.09
CA ASP A 75 -8.31 22.79 1.11
C ASP A 75 -8.34 21.28 0.85
N PRO A 76 -9.10 20.50 1.65
CA PRO A 76 -9.17 19.06 1.49
C PRO A 76 -9.59 18.60 0.09
N ARG A 77 -10.36 19.41 -0.66
CA ARG A 77 -10.86 19.03 -1.98
C ARG A 77 -9.75 19.02 -3.01
N ARG A 78 -8.88 20.03 -2.96
CA ARG A 78 -7.77 20.18 -3.89
C ARG A 78 -6.52 19.47 -3.40
N ASP A 79 -6.17 19.65 -2.14
CA ASP A 79 -4.91 19.19 -1.56
C ASP A 79 -4.83 17.66 -1.57
N VAL A 80 -5.93 16.96 -1.25
CA VAL A 80 -5.97 15.49 -1.28
C VAL A 80 -5.81 14.96 -2.69
N ALA A 81 -6.59 15.48 -3.64
CA ALA A 81 -6.54 15.02 -5.02
C ALA A 81 -5.13 15.24 -5.60
N PHE A 82 -4.57 16.44 -5.40
CA PHE A 82 -3.21 16.76 -5.83
C PHE A 82 -2.17 15.85 -5.16
N ALA A 83 -2.22 15.68 -3.84
CA ALA A 83 -1.29 14.83 -3.12
C ALA A 83 -1.32 13.37 -3.62
N LEU A 84 -2.52 12.81 -3.83
CA LEU A 84 -2.68 11.44 -4.33
C LEU A 84 -2.10 11.27 -5.74
N PHE A 85 -2.42 12.17 -6.67
CA PHE A 85 -1.94 12.08 -8.06
C PHE A 85 -0.43 12.30 -8.16
N ILE A 86 0.10 13.32 -7.48
CA ILE A 86 1.54 13.62 -7.51
C ILE A 86 2.34 12.52 -6.83
N ALA A 87 1.89 12.01 -5.67
CA ALA A 87 2.56 10.90 -5.01
C ALA A 87 2.62 9.67 -5.91
N LEU A 88 1.50 9.31 -6.57
CA LEU A 88 1.46 8.17 -7.47
C LEU A 88 2.36 8.35 -8.70
N LEU A 89 2.35 9.54 -9.31
CA LEU A 89 3.19 9.85 -10.48
C LEU A 89 4.68 9.81 -10.14
N VAL A 90 5.07 10.42 -9.02
CA VAL A 90 6.47 10.40 -8.55
C VAL A 90 6.93 8.98 -8.25
N VAL A 91 6.12 8.19 -7.54
CA VAL A 91 6.44 6.79 -7.23
C VAL A 91 6.51 5.95 -8.51
N ALA A 92 5.60 6.15 -9.47
CA ALA A 92 5.62 5.45 -10.74
C ALA A 92 6.91 5.75 -11.53
N ALA A 93 7.28 7.01 -11.67
CA ALA A 93 8.53 7.40 -12.33
C ALA A 93 9.75 6.79 -11.63
N LEU A 94 9.78 6.84 -10.30
CA LEU A 94 10.88 6.28 -9.51
C LEU A 94 10.98 4.75 -9.67
N TYR A 95 9.87 4.02 -9.52
CA TYR A 95 9.86 2.56 -9.62
C TYR A 95 10.16 2.07 -11.03
N SER A 96 9.62 2.74 -12.07
CA SER A 96 9.98 2.43 -13.46
C SER A 96 11.46 2.65 -13.74
N SER A 97 12.06 3.72 -13.20
CA SER A 97 13.50 3.98 -13.34
C SER A 97 14.33 2.91 -12.66
N LEU A 98 13.99 2.53 -11.43
CA LEU A 98 14.67 1.46 -10.70
C LEU A 98 14.54 0.11 -11.43
N GLN A 99 13.37 -0.20 -11.97
CA GLN A 99 13.15 -1.43 -12.73
C GLN A 99 13.99 -1.46 -14.01
N ALA A 100 14.07 -0.35 -14.74
CA ALA A 100 14.93 -0.23 -15.93
C ALA A 100 16.42 -0.44 -15.57
N ILE A 101 16.89 0.10 -14.45
CA ILE A 101 18.26 -0.09 -13.98
C ILE A 101 18.52 -1.56 -13.61
N VAL A 102 17.60 -2.19 -12.86
CA VAL A 102 17.75 -3.59 -12.46
C VAL A 102 17.78 -4.52 -13.68
N ILE A 103 16.87 -4.34 -14.64
CA ILE A 103 16.82 -5.15 -15.87
C ILE A 103 18.04 -4.86 -16.76
N GLY A 104 18.48 -3.61 -16.84
CA GLY A 104 19.63 -3.22 -17.66
C GLY A 104 20.98 -3.70 -17.11
N THR A 105 21.08 -4.00 -15.82
CA THR A 105 22.36 -4.34 -15.15
C THR A 105 22.49 -5.79 -14.70
N LEU A 106 21.39 -6.51 -14.52
CA LEU A 106 21.40 -7.92 -14.10
C LEU A 106 20.90 -8.82 -15.23
N ALA A 107 21.63 -9.90 -15.51
CA ALA A 107 21.26 -10.88 -16.54
C ALA A 107 19.98 -11.67 -16.19
N ASP A 108 19.79 -12.03 -14.92
CA ASP A 108 18.57 -12.68 -14.43
C ASP A 108 18.16 -12.10 -13.06
N PRO A 109 17.42 -10.97 -13.06
CA PRO A 109 16.95 -10.36 -11.82
C PRO A 109 16.03 -11.26 -11.00
N ALA A 110 15.35 -12.23 -11.63
CA ALA A 110 14.34 -13.07 -10.97
C ALA A 110 14.96 -14.09 -10.00
N ARG A 111 16.24 -14.43 -10.17
CA ARG A 111 16.97 -15.31 -9.25
C ARG A 111 17.54 -14.60 -8.03
N SER A 112 17.57 -13.26 -8.04
CA SER A 112 18.09 -12.50 -6.91
C SER A 112 17.03 -12.33 -5.82
N ALA A 113 17.41 -12.61 -4.58
CA ALA A 113 16.60 -12.27 -3.41
C ALA A 113 16.60 -10.76 -3.11
N ARG A 114 17.55 -9.99 -3.66
CA ARG A 114 17.70 -8.54 -3.43
C ARG A 114 18.11 -7.81 -4.73
N PRO A 115 17.27 -7.83 -5.78
CA PRO A 115 17.67 -7.38 -7.12
C PRO A 115 18.20 -5.95 -7.16
N LEU A 116 17.59 -5.05 -6.39
CA LEU A 116 18.02 -3.66 -6.35
C LEU A 116 19.40 -3.47 -5.68
N ALA A 117 19.70 -4.22 -4.64
CA ALA A 117 21.00 -4.15 -3.97
C ALA A 117 22.11 -4.78 -4.83
N ASP A 118 21.79 -5.85 -5.57
CA ASP A 118 22.72 -6.46 -6.52
C ASP A 118 22.97 -5.56 -7.72
N ALA A 119 21.94 -4.90 -8.27
CA ALA A 119 22.11 -3.88 -9.30
C ALA A 119 22.97 -2.71 -8.79
N ALA A 120 22.72 -2.23 -7.56
CA ALA A 120 23.55 -1.20 -6.94
C ALA A 120 25.00 -1.64 -6.72
N ARG A 121 25.26 -2.95 -6.51
CA ARG A 121 26.62 -3.50 -6.46
C ARG A 121 27.35 -3.34 -7.78
N VAL A 122 26.65 -3.60 -8.90
CA VAL A 122 27.22 -3.48 -10.25
C VAL A 122 27.50 -2.01 -10.57
N VAL A 123 26.54 -1.13 -10.27
CA VAL A 123 26.58 0.29 -10.65
C VAL A 123 27.55 1.10 -9.77
N MET A 124 27.56 0.86 -8.47
CA MET A 124 28.26 1.70 -7.47
C MET A 124 29.31 0.93 -6.65
N GLY A 125 29.57 -0.34 -6.98
CA GLY A 125 30.47 -1.21 -6.21
C GLY A 125 29.85 -1.74 -4.90
N SER A 126 30.67 -2.41 -4.09
CA SER A 126 30.25 -3.02 -2.82
C SER A 126 29.59 -2.03 -1.84
N GLY A 127 30.04 -0.78 -1.83
CA GLY A 127 29.44 0.30 -1.04
C GLY A 127 27.99 0.61 -1.40
N GLY A 128 27.63 0.52 -2.69
CA GLY A 128 26.27 0.75 -3.17
C GLY A 128 25.26 -0.28 -2.65
N ALA A 129 25.65 -1.56 -2.66
CA ALA A 129 24.81 -2.63 -2.12
C ALA A 129 24.53 -2.44 -0.63
N THR A 130 25.56 -2.07 0.14
CA THR A 130 25.44 -1.79 1.58
C THR A 130 24.56 -0.56 1.83
N PHE A 131 24.74 0.51 1.04
CA PHE A 131 23.92 1.71 1.11
C PHE A 131 22.43 1.38 0.89
N VAL A 132 22.09 0.67 -0.18
CA VAL A 132 20.71 0.27 -0.48
C VAL A 132 20.14 -0.62 0.62
N ALA A 133 20.92 -1.57 1.13
CA ALA A 133 20.47 -2.45 2.22
C ALA A 133 20.17 -1.66 3.51
N LEU A 134 21.04 -0.74 3.92
CA LEU A 134 20.83 0.10 5.10
C LEU A 134 19.65 1.05 4.91
N ALA A 135 19.54 1.69 3.75
CA ALA A 135 18.41 2.57 3.43
C ALA A 135 17.08 1.80 3.45
N ALA A 136 17.06 0.58 2.91
CA ALA A 136 15.89 -0.29 2.95
C ALA A 136 15.51 -0.67 4.40
N LEU A 137 16.48 -1.02 5.25
CA LEU A 137 16.22 -1.36 6.66
C LEU A 137 15.60 -0.19 7.42
N VAL A 138 16.20 1.00 7.33
CA VAL A 138 15.66 2.22 7.97
C VAL A 138 14.26 2.54 7.43
N SER A 139 14.06 2.38 6.12
CA SER A 139 12.78 2.65 5.49
C SER A 139 11.68 1.70 5.96
N VAL A 140 11.96 0.39 5.98
CA VAL A 140 11.03 -0.65 6.42
C VAL A 140 10.73 -0.52 7.91
N TYR A 141 11.74 -0.23 8.74
CA TYR A 141 11.53 0.02 10.16
C TYR A 141 10.56 1.19 10.37
N GLY A 142 10.81 2.33 9.74
CA GLY A 142 9.92 3.49 9.84
C GLY A 142 8.50 3.18 9.34
N TYR A 143 8.36 2.38 8.27
CA TYR A 143 7.06 1.94 7.77
C TYR A 143 6.31 1.07 8.79
N ILE A 144 6.98 0.10 9.40
CA ILE A 144 6.37 -0.79 10.42
C ILE A 144 5.98 0.02 11.66
N SER A 145 6.86 0.91 12.14
CA SER A 145 6.57 1.78 13.29
C SER A 145 5.36 2.69 13.06
N ALA A 146 5.23 3.27 11.87
CA ALA A 146 4.06 4.10 11.52
C ALA A 146 2.76 3.28 11.48
N ASN A 147 2.82 2.05 10.95
CA ASN A 147 1.66 1.16 10.90
C ASN A 147 1.23 0.70 12.30
N LEU A 148 2.19 0.37 13.18
CA LEU A 148 1.92 0.01 14.58
C LEU A 148 1.18 1.11 15.36
N LEU A 149 1.35 2.38 14.98
CA LEU A 149 0.65 3.50 15.59
C LEU A 149 -0.73 3.75 14.98
N THR A 150 -0.88 3.53 13.66
CA THR A 150 -2.05 3.98 12.90
C THR A 150 -3.11 2.89 12.80
N VAL A 151 -2.72 1.66 12.45
CA VAL A 151 -3.66 0.57 12.19
C VAL A 151 -4.47 0.17 13.44
N PRO A 152 -3.86 0.00 14.63
CA PRO A 152 -4.64 -0.33 15.84
C PRO A 152 -5.65 0.74 16.24
N ARG A 153 -5.39 2.02 15.90
CA ARG A 153 -6.34 3.12 16.16
C ARG A 153 -7.58 3.03 15.26
N GLY A 154 -7.41 2.61 14.00
CA GLY A 154 -8.53 2.31 13.12
C GLY A 154 -9.38 1.16 13.66
N VAL A 155 -8.75 0.08 14.10
CA VAL A 155 -9.44 -1.07 14.73
C VAL A 155 -10.15 -0.66 16.03
N PHE A 156 -9.50 0.16 16.86
CA PHE A 156 -10.10 0.73 18.06
C PHE A 156 -11.35 1.57 17.74
N ALA A 157 -11.29 2.43 16.72
CA ALA A 157 -12.42 3.28 16.33
C ALA A 157 -13.62 2.43 15.85
N LEU A 158 -13.36 1.39 15.06
CA LEU A 158 -14.38 0.43 14.64
C LEU A 158 -14.96 -0.34 15.84
N ALA A 159 -14.12 -0.76 16.78
CA ALA A 159 -14.57 -1.45 17.99
C ALA A 159 -15.39 -0.53 18.91
N ALA A 160 -15.00 0.74 19.04
CA ALA A 160 -15.75 1.74 19.79
C ALA A 160 -17.11 2.06 19.14
N GLY A 161 -17.18 2.04 17.81
CA GLY A 161 -18.42 2.16 17.03
C GLY A 161 -19.33 0.91 17.05
N GLY A 162 -18.91 -0.18 17.70
CA GLY A 162 -19.69 -1.41 17.81
C GLY A 162 -19.54 -2.37 16.61
N ASP A 163 -18.71 -2.03 15.62
CA ASP A 163 -18.43 -2.87 14.44
C ASP A 163 -17.44 -4.02 14.74
N PHE A 164 -16.71 -3.95 15.84
CA PHE A 164 -15.74 -4.97 16.26
C PHE A 164 -15.93 -5.33 17.74
N PRO A 165 -15.31 -6.43 18.23
CA PRO A 165 -15.39 -6.79 19.64
C PRO A 165 -14.94 -5.64 20.55
N LEU A 166 -15.82 -5.24 21.48
CA LEU A 166 -15.60 -4.13 22.44
C LEU A 166 -14.30 -4.28 23.26
N LEU A 167 -13.77 -5.50 23.39
CA LEU A 167 -12.46 -5.77 23.97
C LEU A 167 -11.35 -4.93 23.32
N LEU A 168 -11.40 -4.77 21.99
CA LEU A 168 -10.42 -3.99 21.21
C LEU A 168 -10.57 -2.48 21.39
N ALA A 169 -11.70 -2.03 21.94
CA ALA A 169 -11.94 -0.64 22.33
C ALA A 169 -11.38 -0.31 23.74
N ARG A 170 -10.66 -1.23 24.40
CA ARG A 170 -10.07 -0.96 25.71
C ARG A 170 -8.85 -0.05 25.60
N VAL A 171 -8.89 1.02 26.38
CA VAL A 171 -7.81 2.00 26.49
C VAL A 171 -7.03 1.77 27.78
N HIS A 172 -5.70 1.86 27.71
CA HIS A 172 -4.84 1.73 28.88
C HIS A 172 -5.05 2.92 29.83
N PRO A 173 -5.29 2.70 31.14
CA PRO A 173 -5.64 3.77 32.08
C PRO A 173 -4.56 4.86 32.21
N ARG A 174 -3.29 4.46 32.25
CA ARG A 174 -2.14 5.39 32.34
C ARG A 174 -1.74 6.04 31.01
N PHE A 175 -1.54 5.25 29.95
CA PHE A 175 -0.98 5.73 28.67
C PHE A 175 -2.03 6.23 27.68
N ARG A 176 -3.32 6.02 27.95
CA ARG A 176 -4.44 6.38 27.06
C ARG A 176 -4.29 5.83 25.63
N THR A 177 -3.71 4.62 25.49
CA THR A 177 -3.52 3.92 24.21
C THR A 177 -4.39 2.66 24.10
N PRO A 178 -4.83 2.25 22.89
CA PRO A 178 -5.60 1.03 22.68
C PRO A 178 -4.70 -0.22 22.75
N TYR A 179 -4.23 -0.55 23.96
CA TYR A 179 -3.17 -1.54 24.17
C TYR A 179 -3.53 -2.95 23.66
N LEU A 180 -4.79 -3.37 23.80
CA LEU A 180 -5.21 -4.70 23.32
C LEU A 180 -5.22 -4.77 21.80
N ALA A 181 -5.70 -3.72 21.12
CA ALA A 181 -5.65 -3.63 19.66
C ALA A 181 -4.20 -3.64 19.14
N ILE A 182 -3.29 -2.94 19.84
CA ILE A 182 -1.86 -2.95 19.53
C ILE A 182 -1.27 -4.35 19.71
N ALA A 183 -1.56 -5.02 20.83
CA ALA A 183 -1.04 -6.36 21.12
C ALA A 183 -1.53 -7.40 20.09
N VAL A 184 -2.82 -7.39 19.77
CA VAL A 184 -3.39 -8.29 18.75
C VAL A 184 -2.78 -8.02 17.38
N PHE A 185 -2.66 -6.76 16.97
CA PHE A 185 -2.03 -6.41 15.70
C PHE A 185 -0.56 -6.83 15.64
N ALA A 186 0.21 -6.59 16.71
CA ALA A 186 1.61 -6.98 16.80
C ALA A 186 1.80 -8.50 16.76
N LEU A 187 0.93 -9.25 17.45
CA LEU A 187 0.95 -10.72 17.46
C LEU A 187 0.64 -11.28 16.07
N LEU A 188 -0.37 -10.74 15.38
CA LEU A 188 -0.71 -11.14 14.01
C LEU A 188 0.44 -10.81 13.05
N LEU A 189 1.01 -9.61 13.14
CA LEU A 189 2.15 -9.20 12.32
C LEU A 189 3.35 -10.12 12.52
N TRP A 190 3.67 -10.46 13.77
CA TRP A 190 4.73 -11.41 14.10
C TRP A 190 4.42 -12.81 13.56
N GLY A 191 3.17 -13.29 13.70
CA GLY A 191 2.74 -14.58 13.15
C GLY A 191 2.90 -14.64 11.63
N PHE A 192 2.43 -13.63 10.89
CA PHE A 192 2.63 -13.57 9.43
C PHE A 192 4.09 -13.46 9.03
N ALA A 193 4.93 -12.82 9.84
CA ALA A 193 6.37 -12.73 9.57
C ALA A 193 7.11 -14.06 9.80
N GLN A 194 6.67 -14.88 10.76
CA GLN A 194 7.32 -16.16 11.08
C GLN A 194 6.81 -17.32 10.22
N PHE A 195 5.50 -17.38 9.97
CA PHE A 195 4.87 -18.58 9.41
C PHE A 195 4.49 -18.47 7.93
N ALA A 196 4.47 -17.27 7.35
CA ALA A 196 4.05 -17.06 5.97
C ALA A 196 5.20 -16.54 5.08
N GLY A 197 5.33 -17.13 3.89
CA GLY A 197 6.33 -16.73 2.91
C GLY A 197 6.07 -15.34 2.33
N PHE A 198 7.12 -14.62 1.95
CA PHE A 198 7.02 -13.26 1.40
C PHE A 198 6.06 -13.19 0.20
N ALA A 199 6.20 -14.08 -0.79
CA ALA A 199 5.35 -14.11 -1.97
C ALA A 199 3.87 -14.38 -1.63
N TRP A 200 3.63 -15.21 -0.61
CA TRP A 200 2.28 -15.49 -0.11
C TRP A 200 1.66 -14.24 0.52
N ASN A 201 2.36 -13.60 1.45
CA ASN A 201 1.92 -12.37 2.12
C ASN A 201 1.69 -11.23 1.13
N LEU A 202 2.59 -11.08 0.14
CA LEU A 202 2.47 -10.07 -0.91
C LEU A 202 1.21 -10.29 -1.74
N THR A 203 0.95 -11.52 -2.18
CA THR A 203 -0.25 -11.80 -2.97
C THR A 203 -1.51 -11.59 -2.13
N LEU A 204 -1.51 -12.05 -0.87
CA LEU A 204 -2.64 -11.87 0.04
C LEU A 204 -2.96 -10.37 0.25
N SER A 205 -1.93 -9.55 0.46
CA SER A 205 -2.09 -8.10 0.61
C SER A 205 -2.63 -7.44 -0.66
N ALA A 206 -2.11 -7.81 -1.84
CA ALA A 206 -2.60 -7.31 -3.12
C ALA A 206 -4.09 -7.65 -3.34
N VAL A 207 -4.48 -8.90 -3.07
CA VAL A 207 -5.87 -9.35 -3.21
C VAL A 207 -6.80 -8.60 -2.25
N ALA A 208 -6.43 -8.47 -0.97
CA ALA A 208 -7.21 -7.73 0.02
C ALA A 208 -7.36 -6.25 -0.37
N ARG A 209 -6.30 -5.62 -0.87
CA ARG A 209 -6.32 -4.23 -1.34
C ARG A 209 -7.19 -4.07 -2.59
N THR A 210 -7.15 -5.03 -3.52
CA THR A 210 -7.99 -5.02 -4.72
C THR A 210 -9.47 -5.04 -4.37
N LEU A 211 -9.87 -5.88 -3.41
CA LEU A 211 -11.23 -5.88 -2.87
C LEU A 211 -11.61 -4.54 -2.25
N PHE A 212 -10.74 -4.00 -1.39
CA PHE A 212 -10.98 -2.74 -0.71
C PHE A 212 -11.16 -1.59 -1.70
N TYR A 213 -10.27 -1.45 -2.67
CA TYR A 213 -10.36 -0.41 -3.71
C TYR A 213 -11.57 -0.62 -4.62
N GLY A 214 -11.91 -1.87 -4.98
CA GLY A 214 -13.12 -2.18 -5.72
C GLY A 214 -14.38 -1.77 -4.96
N GLY A 215 -14.44 -2.04 -3.66
CA GLY A 215 -15.52 -1.62 -2.77
C GLY A 215 -15.64 -0.09 -2.67
N VAL A 216 -14.52 0.62 -2.53
CA VAL A 216 -14.50 2.10 -2.56
C VAL A 216 -15.02 2.63 -3.89
N CYS A 217 -14.59 2.06 -5.02
CA CYS A 217 -15.10 2.45 -6.34
C CYS A 217 -16.61 2.19 -6.46
N ALA A 218 -17.10 1.04 -6.02
CA ALA A 218 -18.53 0.71 -6.03
C ALA A 218 -19.36 1.61 -5.11
N ALA A 219 -18.77 2.14 -4.03
CA ALA A 219 -19.44 3.05 -3.11
C ALA A 219 -19.66 4.45 -3.70
N VAL A 220 -18.80 4.92 -4.63
CA VAL A 220 -18.86 6.29 -5.17
C VAL A 220 -20.21 6.62 -5.82
N PRO A 221 -20.79 5.82 -6.73
CA PRO A 221 -22.09 6.12 -7.32
C PRO A 221 -23.22 6.18 -6.29
N VAL A 222 -23.18 5.33 -5.26
CA VAL A 222 -24.18 5.31 -4.19
C VAL A 222 -24.04 6.54 -3.31
N LEU A 223 -22.82 6.90 -2.91
CA LEU A 223 -22.55 8.06 -2.08
C LEU A 223 -22.92 9.37 -2.79
N ARG A 224 -22.65 9.47 -4.09
CA ARG A 224 -23.06 10.62 -4.92
C ARG A 224 -24.57 10.81 -4.97
N ARG A 225 -25.35 9.72 -4.92
CA ARG A 225 -26.83 9.81 -4.87
C ARG A 225 -27.33 10.18 -3.47
N ARG A 226 -26.67 9.70 -2.42
CA ARG A 226 -27.08 9.95 -1.03
C ARG A 226 -26.64 11.31 -0.50
N GLN A 227 -25.54 11.85 -1.01
CA GLN A 227 -24.95 13.12 -0.59
C GLN A 227 -24.62 13.99 -1.81
N PRO A 228 -25.63 14.47 -2.56
CA PRO A 228 -25.41 15.23 -3.79
C PRO A 228 -24.69 16.57 -3.55
N ASP A 229 -24.94 17.19 -2.39
CA ASP A 229 -24.42 18.52 -2.02
C ASP A 229 -23.12 18.45 -1.20
N ALA A 230 -22.51 17.27 -1.05
CA ALA A 230 -21.25 17.14 -0.34
C ALA A 230 -20.15 17.94 -1.05
N ASP A 231 -19.44 18.77 -0.28
CA ASP A 231 -18.36 19.62 -0.76
C ASP A 231 -17.05 18.82 -0.96
N ALA A 232 -17.08 17.87 -1.89
CA ALA A 232 -16.00 16.94 -2.18
C ALA A 232 -15.43 17.13 -3.60
N PHE A 233 -14.25 16.56 -3.84
CA PHE A 233 -13.67 16.47 -5.18
C PHE A 233 -14.53 15.58 -6.08
N ARG A 234 -14.88 16.07 -7.27
CA ARG A 234 -15.67 15.33 -8.25
C ARG A 234 -14.77 14.82 -9.37
N LEU A 235 -14.77 13.50 -9.58
CA LEU A 235 -14.03 12.86 -10.66
C LEU A 235 -14.45 13.41 -12.04
N PRO A 236 -13.50 13.79 -12.91
CA PRO A 236 -13.76 14.45 -14.20
C PRO A 236 -14.46 13.56 -15.24
N GLY A 237 -14.59 12.25 -14.98
CA GLY A 237 -15.29 11.27 -15.83
C GLY A 237 -16.61 10.75 -15.25
N GLY A 238 -17.19 11.41 -14.24
CA GLY A 238 -18.47 11.03 -13.67
C GLY A 238 -18.49 9.60 -13.10
N PRO A 239 -19.59 8.82 -13.27
CA PRO A 239 -19.68 7.44 -12.76
C PRO A 239 -18.89 6.43 -13.61
N ALA A 240 -18.41 6.79 -14.80
CA ALA A 240 -17.66 5.88 -15.66
C ALA A 240 -16.32 5.47 -15.03
N LEU A 241 -15.62 6.40 -14.37
CA LEU A 241 -14.34 6.12 -13.70
C LEU A 241 -14.49 5.12 -12.54
N PRO A 242 -15.45 5.27 -11.61
CA PRO A 242 -15.74 4.25 -10.60
C PRO A 242 -16.11 2.88 -11.19
N VAL A 243 -16.93 2.83 -12.24
CA VAL A 243 -17.31 1.57 -12.90
C VAL A 243 -16.09 0.88 -13.52
N LEU A 244 -15.23 1.64 -14.20
CA LEU A 244 -13.97 1.13 -14.73
C LEU A 244 -13.07 0.59 -13.61
N GLY A 245 -12.98 1.30 -12.48
CA GLY A 245 -12.22 0.85 -11.31
C GLY A 245 -12.72 -0.49 -10.76
N VAL A 246 -14.06 -0.66 -10.65
CA VAL A 246 -14.67 -1.95 -10.28
C VAL A 246 -14.34 -3.03 -11.30
N ALA A 247 -14.44 -2.75 -12.60
CA ALA A 247 -14.14 -3.71 -13.66
C ALA A 247 -12.67 -4.17 -13.64
N ILE A 248 -11.73 -3.24 -13.44
CA ILE A 248 -10.30 -3.56 -13.31
C ILE A 248 -10.05 -4.41 -12.06
N CYS A 249 -10.65 -4.04 -10.92
CA CYS A 249 -10.52 -4.83 -9.69
C CYS A 249 -11.09 -6.24 -9.87
N ALA A 250 -12.26 -6.39 -10.50
CA ALA A 250 -12.86 -7.69 -10.80
C ALA A 250 -11.98 -8.53 -11.74
N LEU A 251 -11.39 -7.91 -12.78
CA LEU A 251 -10.48 -8.56 -13.69
C LEU A 251 -9.21 -9.05 -12.97
N LEU A 252 -8.59 -8.21 -12.15
CA LEU A 252 -7.39 -8.59 -11.39
C LEU A 252 -7.69 -9.71 -10.38
N LEU A 253 -8.86 -9.66 -9.71
CA LEU A 253 -9.30 -10.72 -8.81
C LEU A 253 -9.56 -12.05 -9.52
N SER A 254 -10.06 -12.02 -10.75
CA SER A 254 -10.26 -13.25 -11.56
C SER A 254 -8.95 -14.01 -11.85
N ARG A 255 -7.80 -13.35 -11.70
CA ARG A 255 -6.46 -13.90 -11.94
C ARG A 255 -5.73 -14.29 -10.66
N ALA A 256 -6.35 -14.10 -9.49
CA ALA A 256 -5.80 -14.57 -8.23
C ALA A 256 -5.87 -16.11 -8.16
N ASP A 257 -4.81 -16.74 -7.63
CA ASP A 257 -4.76 -18.20 -7.50
C ASP A 257 -5.91 -18.75 -6.64
N PHE A 258 -6.40 -19.94 -6.99
CA PHE A 258 -7.57 -20.57 -6.35
C PHE A 258 -7.44 -20.73 -4.82
N SER A 259 -6.26 -21.11 -4.31
CA SER A 259 -6.01 -21.20 -2.86
C SER A 259 -6.12 -19.85 -2.14
N LYS A 260 -5.92 -18.73 -2.85
CA LYS A 260 -5.98 -17.36 -2.31
C LYS A 260 -7.40 -16.79 -2.43
N SER A 261 -8.17 -17.24 -3.42
CA SER A 261 -9.61 -16.96 -3.54
C SER A 261 -10.43 -17.50 -2.37
N VAL A 262 -9.97 -18.56 -1.68
CA VAL A 262 -10.60 -19.01 -0.43
C VAL A 262 -10.45 -17.94 0.66
N VAL A 263 -9.26 -17.34 0.81
CA VAL A 263 -9.04 -16.28 1.81
C VAL A 263 -9.89 -15.06 1.49
N LEU A 264 -10.03 -14.71 0.21
CA LEU A 264 -10.93 -13.68 -0.29
C LEU A 264 -12.39 -13.94 0.11
N LEU A 265 -12.90 -15.15 -0.19
CA LEU A 265 -14.27 -15.55 0.14
C LEU A 265 -14.52 -15.56 1.65
N VAL A 266 -13.56 -16.06 2.42
CA VAL A 266 -13.62 -16.03 3.89
C VAL A 266 -13.62 -14.59 4.40
N THR A 267 -12.76 -13.72 3.88
CA THR A 267 -12.68 -12.31 4.33
C THR A 267 -13.96 -11.55 4.00
N VAL A 268 -14.47 -11.70 2.77
CA VAL A 268 -15.76 -11.12 2.36
C VAL A 268 -16.90 -11.71 3.17
N GLY A 269 -16.90 -13.03 3.41
CA GLY A 269 -17.89 -13.72 4.22
C GLY A 269 -17.91 -13.22 5.66
N ILE A 270 -16.75 -13.07 6.30
CA ILE A 270 -16.61 -12.51 7.65
C ILE A 270 -17.09 -11.06 7.65
N GLY A 271 -16.70 -10.24 6.67
CA GLY A 271 -17.12 -8.85 6.56
C GLY A 271 -18.64 -8.70 6.41
N LEU A 272 -19.26 -9.51 5.55
CA LEU A 272 -20.71 -9.54 5.35
C LEU A 272 -21.45 -10.08 6.57
N ALA A 273 -20.93 -11.12 7.22
CA ALA A 273 -21.49 -11.66 8.45
C ALA A 273 -21.44 -10.63 9.59
N ASN A 274 -20.32 -9.93 9.72
CA ASN A 274 -20.16 -8.85 10.69
C ASN A 274 -21.12 -7.69 10.39
N TRP A 275 -21.19 -7.24 9.12
CA TRP A 275 -22.14 -6.22 8.71
C TRP A 275 -23.59 -6.64 8.97
N ALA A 276 -23.96 -7.89 8.68
CA ALA A 276 -25.30 -8.41 8.95
C ALA A 276 -25.61 -8.50 10.46
N ALA A 277 -24.63 -8.83 11.29
CA ALA A 277 -24.77 -8.88 12.74
C ALA A 277 -24.88 -7.49 13.36
N VAL A 278 -24.18 -6.49 12.81
CA VAL A 278 -24.12 -5.13 13.36
C VAL A 278 -25.19 -4.20 12.79
N ARG A 279 -25.65 -4.37 11.54
CA ARG A 279 -26.69 -3.51 10.91
C ARG A 279 -28.02 -3.49 11.66
N HIS A 280 -28.29 -4.51 12.48
CA HIS A 280 -29.50 -4.62 13.29
C HIS A 280 -29.32 -4.08 14.72
N ARG A 281 -28.08 -3.76 15.13
CA ARG A 281 -27.81 -3.08 16.40
C ARG A 281 -27.99 -1.59 16.15
N ALA A 282 -29.02 -1.00 16.75
CA ALA A 282 -29.20 0.45 16.73
C ALA A 282 -27.91 1.13 17.21
N PRO A 283 -27.50 2.27 16.63
CA PRO A 283 -26.33 3.00 17.10
C PRO A 283 -26.48 3.26 18.60
N ALA A 284 -25.53 2.73 19.38
CA ALA A 284 -25.51 2.93 20.81
C ALA A 284 -25.12 4.40 21.09
N GLY A 285 -26.14 5.26 21.26
CA GLY A 285 -26.00 6.64 21.72
C GLY A 285 -25.82 7.66 20.61
N ALA A 286 -26.91 8.39 20.32
CA ALA A 286 -26.83 9.82 20.02
C ALA A 286 -26.77 10.59 21.36
#